data_AF-A0A8B9T0L0-F1
#
_entry.id   AF-A0A8B9T0L0-F1
#
_cell.length_a   1.000
_cell.length_b   1.000
_cell.length_c   1.000
_cell.angle_alpha   90.00
_cell.angle_beta   90.00
_cell.angle_gamma   90.00
#
_symmetry.space_group_name_H-M   'P 1'
#
loop_
_entity.id
_entity.type
_entity.pdbx_description
1 polymer ?
#
loop_
_entity_poly.entity_id
_entity_poly.type
_entity_poly.pdbx_seq_one_letter_code
_entity_poly.pdbx_strand_id
1 'polypeptide(L)'
;MGEQTNPHLTTASFKVSCRYSPATAEGLFTHTHTLCFWHHDAGWWSARHSMHLWSTVEGLGAGSNIVGAVVWSDASQSVCLAGDVRVPLWVKKGGMKFPADPDTPVIMIGPGTGVAPFRAAIQERVAQGWKGSCLFFGCRQKSKDFYCQAEWEELVTKGFLTLFTAFSRDQEEKVYVQHRIQENRRLVWELLTSRSAHVYLAGNAKQMPAAVAEALQSVLQLEGGLSPSEAEKYLTALEQTQRFQSETWS
;
A
#
# COMPACT_ATOMS: atom_id res chain seq x y z
N MET A 1 47.34 -4.01 17.65
CA MET A 1 46.55 -2.76 17.62
C MET A 1 45.25 -3.08 16.93
N GLY A 2 44.14 -2.85 17.62
CA GLY A 2 42.86 -3.52 17.40
C GLY A 2 42.08 -3.07 16.17
N GLU A 3 41.38 -4.04 15.61
CA GLU A 3 40.36 -3.92 14.58
C GLU A 3 39.13 -3.20 15.16
N GLN A 4 38.86 -1.98 14.70
CA GLN A 4 37.63 -1.26 15.06
C GLN A 4 36.51 -1.72 14.13
N THR A 5 35.70 -2.66 14.60
CA THR A 5 34.39 -2.94 14.01
C THR A 5 33.46 -1.77 14.33
N ASN A 6 32.95 -1.10 13.30
CA ASN A 6 31.93 -0.06 13.45
C ASN A 6 30.56 -0.73 13.70
N PRO A 7 29.95 -0.59 14.89
CA PRO A 7 28.77 -1.37 15.29
C PRO A 7 27.43 -0.81 14.73
N HIS A 8 27.45 0.15 13.80
CA HIS A 8 26.25 0.86 13.34
C HIS A 8 25.76 0.52 11.92
N LEU A 9 26.26 -0.53 11.28
CA LEU A 9 25.66 -1.04 10.03
C LEU A 9 24.44 -1.91 10.37
N THR A 10 23.29 -1.28 10.59
CA THR A 10 22.00 -1.95 10.67
C THR A 10 21.61 -2.44 9.27
N THR A 11 21.66 -3.76 9.07
CA THR A 11 21.12 -4.40 7.87
C THR A 11 19.59 -4.23 7.87
N ALA A 12 19.07 -3.30 7.08
CA ALA A 12 17.64 -3.17 6.88
C ALA A 12 17.19 -4.12 5.75
N SER A 13 16.36 -5.10 6.11
CA SER A 13 15.74 -6.02 5.14
C SER A 13 14.43 -5.40 4.64
N PHE A 14 14.39 -4.99 3.38
CA PHE A 14 13.18 -4.44 2.75
C PHE A 14 12.55 -5.48 1.81
N LYS A 15 11.23 -5.65 1.90
CA LYS A 15 10.46 -6.46 0.95
C LYS A 15 9.90 -5.54 -0.14
N VAL A 16 10.62 -5.45 -1.25
CA VAL A 16 10.12 -4.78 -2.47
C VAL A 16 9.31 -5.80 -3.26
N SER A 17 8.03 -5.51 -3.49
CA SER A 17 7.18 -6.27 -4.42
C SER A 17 7.07 -5.49 -5.73
N CYS A 18 7.83 -5.90 -6.75
CA CYS A 18 7.62 -5.46 -8.13
C CYS A 18 6.82 -6.52 -8.88
N ARG A 19 5.84 -6.10 -9.71
CA ARG A 19 5.31 -6.93 -10.79
C ARG A 19 5.99 -6.54 -12.09
N TYR A 20 6.48 -7.55 -12.79
CA TYR A 20 6.98 -7.44 -14.15
C TYR A 20 5.87 -7.85 -15.10
N SER A 21 5.55 -7.01 -16.10
CA SER A 21 4.70 -7.37 -17.24
C SER A 21 5.54 -7.25 -18.51
N PRO A 22 5.74 -8.32 -19.30
CA PRO A 22 6.48 -8.24 -20.54
C PRO A 22 5.57 -7.69 -21.63
N ALA A 23 5.69 -6.40 -21.95
CA ALA A 23 5.17 -5.86 -23.20
C ALA A 23 6.34 -5.65 -24.17
N THR A 24 6.31 -6.40 -25.27
CA THR A 24 7.19 -6.27 -26.43
C THR A 24 7.00 -4.92 -27.11
N ALA A 25 7.98 -4.01 -26.99
CA ALA A 25 8.25 -2.95 -27.97
C ALA A 25 9.61 -2.30 -27.69
N GLU A 26 10.47 -2.25 -28.71
CA GLU A 26 11.71 -1.46 -28.71
C GLU A 26 11.35 0.03 -28.60
N GLY A 27 11.78 0.67 -27.51
CA GLY A 27 11.59 2.11 -27.29
C GLY A 27 12.12 2.53 -25.92
N LEU A 28 12.80 3.68 -25.86
CA LEU A 28 13.20 4.33 -24.61
C LEU A 28 11.93 4.77 -23.86
N PHE A 29 11.49 3.97 -22.89
CA PHE A 29 10.44 4.35 -21.95
C PHE A 29 11.04 4.74 -20.61
N THR A 30 10.79 5.98 -20.18
CA THR A 30 10.98 6.38 -18.78
C THR A 30 9.87 5.75 -17.95
N HIS A 31 10.14 4.62 -17.30
CA HIS A 31 9.20 4.05 -16.32
C HIS A 31 9.49 4.60 -14.93
N THR A 32 8.66 5.53 -14.48
CA THR A 32 8.70 6.03 -13.10
C THR A 32 8.18 4.95 -12.15
N HIS A 33 9.08 4.28 -11.45
CA HIS A 33 8.73 3.35 -10.37
C HIS A 33 8.79 4.09 -9.03
N THR A 34 7.66 4.23 -8.37
CA THR A 34 7.61 4.76 -7.01
C THR A 34 7.97 3.65 -6.03
N LEU A 35 9.22 3.62 -5.60
CA LEU A 35 9.64 2.78 -4.48
C LEU A 35 9.35 3.52 -3.17
N CYS A 36 8.55 2.91 -2.29
CA CYS A 36 8.30 3.42 -0.94
C CYS A 36 9.26 2.73 0.04
N PHE A 37 10.16 3.49 0.67
CA PHE A 37 11.08 3.00 1.71
C PHE A 37 10.65 3.50 3.09
N TRP A 38 10.94 2.72 4.14
CA TRP A 38 10.66 3.14 5.52
C TRP A 38 11.75 2.69 6.48
N HIS A 39 12.31 3.61 7.27
CA HIS A 39 13.37 3.33 8.25
C HIS A 39 12.81 3.40 9.68
N HIS A 40 13.07 2.37 10.50
CA HIS A 40 12.46 2.23 11.83
C HIS A 40 13.05 3.15 12.91
N ASP A 41 14.32 3.56 12.77
CA ASP A 41 15.05 4.24 13.86
C ASP A 41 15.24 5.76 13.68
N ALA A 42 14.64 6.35 12.65
CA ALA A 42 14.69 7.80 12.45
C ALA A 42 13.32 8.39 12.79
N GLY A 43 13.21 9.03 13.96
CA GLY A 43 12.03 9.82 14.31
C GLY A 43 11.68 10.77 13.16
N TRP A 44 10.51 10.54 12.56
CA TRP A 44 9.82 11.44 11.62
C TRP A 44 10.65 11.96 10.43
N TRP A 45 10.51 11.30 9.27
CA TRP A 45 10.76 11.93 7.96
C TRP A 45 9.47 11.85 7.14
N SER A 46 8.96 13.02 6.77
CA SER A 46 7.66 13.16 6.12
C SER A 46 7.61 12.47 4.76
N ALA A 47 6.45 11.89 4.43
CA ALA A 47 6.10 11.36 3.12
C ALA A 47 5.92 12.49 2.06
N ARG A 48 6.96 13.32 1.86
CA ARG A 48 7.02 14.40 0.85
C ARG A 48 8.03 14.15 -0.26
N HIS A 49 8.52 12.93 -0.42
CA HIS A 49 9.56 12.65 -1.42
C HIS A 49 9.14 11.50 -2.30
N SER A 50 8.92 11.80 -3.58
CA SER A 50 8.81 10.82 -4.65
C SER A 50 10.23 10.38 -5.01
N MET A 51 10.52 9.09 -4.83
CA MET A 51 11.76 8.52 -5.35
C MET A 51 11.54 8.22 -6.83
N HIS A 52 12.28 8.90 -7.71
CA HIS A 52 12.28 8.60 -9.13
C HIS A 52 13.45 7.65 -9.43
N LEU A 53 13.15 6.38 -9.63
CA LEU A 53 14.14 5.42 -10.10
C LEU A 53 14.38 5.65 -11.59
N TRP A 54 15.57 6.12 -11.97
CA TRP A 54 16.05 6.10 -13.35
C TRP A 54 16.82 4.78 -13.55
N SER A 55 16.29 3.89 -14.39
CA SER A 55 17.02 2.72 -14.87
C SER A 55 17.24 2.84 -16.36
N THR A 56 18.50 2.98 -16.80
CA THR A 56 18.88 2.71 -18.19
C THR A 56 19.11 1.21 -18.28
N VAL A 57 18.26 0.49 -19.03
CA VAL A 57 18.47 -0.94 -19.29
C VAL A 57 19.19 -1.05 -20.63
N GLU A 58 20.51 -1.16 -20.60
CA GLU A 58 21.29 -1.60 -21.77
C GLU A 58 21.69 -3.07 -21.60
N GLY A 59 21.38 -3.88 -22.62
CA GLY A 59 21.97 -5.21 -22.84
C GLY A 59 21.57 -6.30 -21.84
N LEU A 60 20.51 -7.05 -22.14
CA LEU A 60 20.11 -8.22 -21.35
C LEU A 60 20.87 -9.48 -21.78
N GLY A 61 21.65 -10.04 -20.85
CA GLY A 61 21.93 -11.47 -20.75
C GLY A 61 21.30 -12.03 -19.48
N ALA A 62 20.84 -13.28 -19.50
CA ALA A 62 20.22 -13.92 -18.34
C ALA A 62 21.24 -14.05 -17.18
N GLY A 63 20.98 -13.37 -16.06
CA GLY A 63 21.85 -13.37 -14.88
C GLY A 63 22.46 -12.00 -14.50
N SER A 64 22.12 -10.92 -15.21
CA SER A 64 22.67 -9.59 -14.91
C SER A 64 22.09 -8.95 -13.64
N ASN A 65 22.97 -8.39 -12.80
CA ASN A 65 22.62 -7.52 -11.67
C ASN A 65 22.05 -6.19 -12.17
N ILE A 66 20.93 -5.73 -11.63
CA ILE A 66 20.44 -4.37 -11.85
C ILE A 66 21.26 -3.44 -10.94
N VAL A 67 22.18 -2.68 -11.52
CA VAL A 67 22.89 -1.60 -10.81
C VAL A 67 22.12 -0.30 -11.05
N GLY A 68 21.16 0.01 -10.17
CA GLY A 68 20.45 1.28 -10.20
C GLY A 68 21.10 2.30 -9.27
N ALA A 69 21.37 3.50 -9.76
CA ALA A 69 21.72 4.64 -8.90
C ALA A 69 20.43 5.32 -8.41
N VAL A 70 20.29 5.47 -7.10
CA VAL A 70 19.23 6.28 -6.50
C VAL A 70 19.79 7.68 -6.29
N VAL A 71 19.37 8.64 -7.10
CA VAL A 71 19.74 10.05 -6.92
C VAL A 71 18.69 10.70 -6.02
N TRP A 72 19.10 11.14 -4.85
CA TRP A 72 18.30 11.99 -3.95
C TRP A 72 18.50 13.45 -4.35
N SER A 73 17.43 14.19 -4.64
CA SER A 73 17.48 15.66 -4.72
C SER A 73 16.59 16.24 -3.63
N ASP A 74 17.21 16.81 -2.59
CA ASP A 74 16.54 17.59 -1.56
C ASP A 74 16.80 19.09 -1.83
N ALA A 75 15.74 19.89 -1.79
CA ALA A 75 15.81 21.35 -1.93
C ALA A 75 15.65 22.10 -0.59
N SER A 76 15.54 21.43 0.55
CA SER A 76 15.49 22.13 1.84
C SER A 76 15.89 21.23 3.01
N GLN A 77 17.16 21.38 3.44
CA GLN A 77 17.86 20.72 4.56
C GLN A 77 18.54 19.38 4.25
N SER A 78 19.54 19.49 3.38
CA SER A 78 20.56 18.50 3.12
C SER A 78 21.38 18.19 4.38
N VAL A 79 21.02 17.12 5.09
CA VAL A 79 22.04 16.30 5.75
C VAL A 79 22.79 15.60 4.62
N CYS A 80 23.88 16.21 4.17
CA CYS A 80 24.79 15.59 3.23
C CYS A 80 25.38 14.34 3.92
N LEU A 81 24.83 13.16 3.63
CA LEU A 81 25.56 11.93 3.84
C LEU A 81 26.82 12.06 2.99
N ALA A 82 27.96 12.30 3.65
CA ALA A 82 29.23 12.47 2.97
C ALA A 82 29.62 11.14 2.32
N GLY A 83 29.38 11.02 1.01
CA GLY A 83 29.78 9.88 0.18
C GLY A 83 28.62 9.10 -0.45
N ASP A 84 28.96 8.26 -1.43
CA ASP A 84 28.02 7.36 -2.10
C ASP A 84 27.48 6.33 -1.11
N VAL A 85 26.20 6.45 -0.73
CA VAL A 85 25.52 5.44 0.09
C VAL A 85 24.93 4.37 -0.82
N ARG A 86 25.47 3.16 -0.77
CA ARG A 86 24.94 1.99 -1.49
C ARG A 86 24.05 1.17 -0.56
N VAL A 87 22.81 0.96 -0.94
CA VAL A 87 21.85 0.09 -0.22
C VAL A 87 21.64 -1.19 -1.03
N PRO A 88 22.13 -2.37 -0.58
CA PRO A 88 21.86 -3.62 -1.28
C PRO A 88 20.38 -4.00 -1.14
N LEU A 89 19.75 -4.37 -2.25
CA LEU A 89 18.32 -4.69 -2.32
C LEU A 89 18.09 -5.95 -3.16
N TRP A 90 17.07 -6.72 -2.78
CA TRP A 90 16.55 -7.83 -3.57
C TRP A 90 15.02 -7.74 -3.66
N VAL A 91 14.47 -8.05 -4.82
CA VAL A 91 13.03 -8.03 -5.05
C VAL A 91 12.46 -9.41 -4.75
N LYS A 92 11.41 -9.47 -3.93
CA LYS A 92 10.64 -10.69 -3.70
C LYS A 92 9.26 -10.51 -4.30
N LYS A 93 8.79 -11.52 -5.04
CA LYS A 93 7.43 -11.52 -5.57
C LYS A 93 6.41 -11.35 -4.44
N GLY A 94 5.55 -10.35 -4.53
CA GLY A 94 4.45 -10.11 -3.58
C GLY A 94 3.37 -11.19 -3.66
N GLY A 95 2.58 -11.30 -2.60
CA GLY A 95 1.46 -12.24 -2.52
C GLY A 95 0.16 -11.67 -3.09
N MET A 96 -0.07 -10.36 -2.91
CA MET A 96 -1.29 -9.70 -3.36
C MET A 96 -1.45 -9.74 -4.88
N LYS A 97 -2.62 -10.20 -5.35
CA LYS A 97 -3.06 -10.25 -6.75
C LYS A 97 -4.25 -9.32 -6.98
N PHE A 98 -4.03 -8.23 -7.73
CA PHE A 98 -5.06 -7.28 -8.16
C PHE A 98 -5.81 -7.82 -9.38
N PRO A 99 -7.12 -7.49 -9.55
CA PRO A 99 -7.90 -7.90 -10.70
C PRO A 99 -7.33 -7.28 -11.98
N ALA A 100 -7.34 -8.05 -13.07
CA ALA A 100 -6.91 -7.60 -14.39
C ALA A 100 -7.99 -6.81 -15.14
N ASP A 101 -9.24 -6.94 -14.71
CA ASP A 101 -10.36 -6.20 -15.27
C ASP A 101 -10.39 -4.75 -14.72
N PRO A 102 -10.38 -3.71 -15.58
CA PRO A 102 -10.49 -2.32 -15.16
C PRO A 102 -11.77 -1.98 -14.39
N ASP A 103 -12.88 -2.67 -14.68
CA ASP A 103 -14.20 -2.36 -14.14
C ASP A 103 -14.45 -2.96 -12.76
N THR A 104 -13.65 -3.98 -12.40
CA THR A 104 -13.64 -4.60 -11.08
C THR A 104 -13.05 -3.62 -10.05
N PRO A 105 -13.86 -3.15 -9.07
CA PRO A 105 -13.40 -2.24 -8.05
C PRO A 105 -12.54 -2.96 -6.99
N VAL A 106 -11.70 -2.19 -6.32
CA VAL A 106 -10.80 -2.68 -5.27
C VAL A 106 -11.00 -1.89 -3.97
N ILE A 107 -11.21 -2.60 -2.88
CA ILE A 107 -11.29 -2.07 -1.51
C ILE A 107 -9.96 -2.35 -0.83
N MET A 108 -9.22 -1.31 -0.49
CA MET A 108 -7.90 -1.39 0.13
C MET A 108 -8.00 -0.85 1.56
N ILE A 109 -7.57 -1.64 2.54
CA ILE A 109 -7.66 -1.32 3.96
C ILE A 109 -6.23 -1.34 4.52
N GLY A 110 -5.66 -0.15 4.73
CA GLY A 110 -4.24 0.00 5.01
C GLY A 110 -3.93 1.10 6.01
N PRO A 111 -4.16 0.89 7.32
CA PRO A 111 -3.78 1.87 8.33
C PRO A 111 -2.26 1.99 8.49
N GLY A 112 -1.79 3.20 8.72
CA GLY A 112 -0.37 3.52 8.93
C GLY A 112 0.49 3.11 7.73
N THR A 113 1.58 2.40 8.00
CA THR A 113 2.48 1.89 6.96
C THR A 113 1.84 0.79 6.09
N GLY A 114 0.67 0.29 6.48
CA GLY A 114 -0.20 -0.58 5.67
C GLY A 114 -0.56 -0.01 4.30
N VAL A 115 -0.49 1.32 4.13
CA VAL A 115 -0.84 1.99 2.86
C VAL A 115 0.19 1.78 1.75
N ALA A 116 1.42 1.40 2.08
CA ALA A 116 2.54 1.31 1.12
C ALA A 116 2.23 0.46 -0.15
N PRO A 117 1.77 -0.81 -0.04
CA PRO A 117 1.42 -1.60 -1.23
C PRO A 117 0.24 -1.02 -2.01
N PHE A 118 -0.70 -0.36 -1.32
CA PHE A 118 -1.88 0.24 -1.95
C PHE A 118 -1.55 1.50 -2.72
N ARG A 119 -0.55 2.27 -2.27
CA ARG A 119 -0.03 3.39 -3.05
C ARG A 119 0.49 2.95 -4.40
N ALA A 120 1.33 1.91 -4.44
CA ALA A 120 1.83 1.37 -5.69
C ALA A 120 0.69 0.86 -6.60
N ALA A 121 -0.26 0.12 -6.03
CA ALA A 121 -1.40 -0.40 -6.79
C ALA A 121 -2.32 0.70 -7.33
N ILE A 122 -2.58 1.76 -6.55
CA ILE A 122 -3.39 2.90 -6.98
C ILE A 122 -2.68 3.64 -8.13
N GLN A 123 -1.37 3.87 -8.01
CA GLN A 123 -0.60 4.52 -9.08
C GLN A 123 -0.62 3.72 -10.38
N GLU A 124 -0.49 2.39 -10.29
CA GLU A 124 -0.60 1.49 -11.44
C GLU A 124 -1.99 1.58 -12.09
N ARG A 125 -3.06 1.54 -11.29
CA ARG A 125 -4.44 1.68 -11.78
C ARG A 125 -4.69 3.05 -12.43
N VAL A 126 -4.21 4.13 -11.81
CA VAL A 126 -4.32 5.51 -12.32
C VAL A 126 -3.57 5.67 -13.64
N ALA A 127 -2.36 5.11 -13.75
CA ALA A 127 -1.57 5.15 -14.98
C ALA A 127 -2.29 4.46 -16.15
N GLN A 128 -3.11 3.45 -15.85
CA GLN A 128 -3.94 2.75 -16.84
C GLN A 128 -5.32 3.43 -17.05
N GLY A 129 -5.61 4.53 -16.34
CA GLY A 129 -6.90 5.23 -16.40
C GLY A 129 -8.03 4.51 -15.66
N TRP A 130 -7.73 3.50 -14.85
CA TRP A 130 -8.73 2.68 -14.17
C TRP A 130 -9.28 3.37 -12.93
N LYS A 131 -10.59 3.27 -12.74
CA LYS A 131 -11.31 3.82 -11.58
C LYS A 131 -11.69 2.70 -10.60
N GLY A 132 -12.56 3.03 -9.64
CA GLY A 132 -13.09 2.04 -8.68
C GLY A 132 -12.10 1.65 -7.58
N SER A 133 -11.09 2.48 -7.32
CA SER A 133 -10.19 2.31 -6.17
C SER A 133 -10.82 2.94 -4.94
N CYS A 134 -11.02 2.15 -3.89
CA CYS A 134 -11.52 2.59 -2.58
C CYS A 134 -10.48 2.33 -1.51
N LEU A 135 -10.06 3.36 -0.77
CA LEU A 135 -9.03 3.26 0.27
C LEU A 135 -9.60 3.63 1.64
N PHE A 136 -9.53 2.70 2.58
CA PHE A 136 -9.71 2.93 4.00
C PHE A 136 -8.35 3.10 4.66
N PHE A 137 -7.99 4.35 4.95
CA PHE A 137 -6.75 4.74 5.59
C PHE A 137 -6.99 5.11 7.06
N GLY A 138 -6.03 4.79 7.93
CA GLY A 138 -6.11 5.19 9.34
C GLY A 138 -4.75 5.59 9.91
N CYS A 139 -4.72 6.62 10.72
CA CYS A 139 -3.51 7.07 11.44
C CYS A 139 -3.86 7.70 12.80
N ARG A 140 -2.88 8.27 13.51
CA ARG A 140 -3.12 8.89 14.81
C ARG A 140 -3.76 10.25 14.65
N GLN A 141 -3.14 11.14 13.88
CA GLN A 141 -3.58 12.53 13.70
C GLN A 141 -3.43 12.95 12.26
N LYS A 142 -4.42 13.66 11.71
CA LYS A 142 -4.37 14.17 10.33
C LYS A 142 -3.13 15.03 10.07
N SER A 143 -2.79 15.90 11.02
CA SER A 143 -1.68 16.86 10.88
C SER A 143 -0.28 16.25 10.99
N LYS A 144 -0.20 15.00 11.45
CA LYS A 144 1.07 14.34 11.72
C LYS A 144 1.28 13.18 10.74
N ASP A 145 0.56 12.09 10.90
CA ASP A 145 0.87 10.81 10.24
C ASP A 145 -0.09 10.46 9.09
N PHE A 146 -0.68 11.48 8.45
CA PHE A 146 -1.45 11.28 7.22
C PHE A 146 -0.53 11.13 6.00
N TYR A 147 -0.04 9.92 5.81
CA TYR A 147 0.88 9.59 4.72
C TYR A 147 0.27 9.86 3.35
N CYS A 148 1.05 10.50 2.47
CA CYS A 148 0.70 10.80 1.07
C CYS A 148 -0.60 11.60 0.92
N GLN A 149 -0.97 12.43 1.91
CA GLN A 149 -2.20 13.22 1.91
C GLN A 149 -2.47 13.96 0.60
N ALA A 150 -1.50 14.72 0.10
CA ALA A 150 -1.66 15.53 -1.12
C ALA A 150 -2.00 14.66 -2.35
N GLU A 151 -1.36 13.50 -2.47
CA GLU A 151 -1.62 12.54 -3.55
C GLU A 151 -3.05 11.98 -3.45
N TRP A 152 -3.50 11.63 -2.24
CA TRP A 152 -4.87 11.14 -2.06
C TRP A 152 -5.92 12.20 -2.37
N GLU A 153 -5.73 13.43 -1.91
CA GLU A 153 -6.65 14.54 -2.16
C GLU A 153 -6.75 14.86 -3.66
N GLU A 154 -5.63 14.82 -4.38
CA GLU A 154 -5.60 14.98 -5.83
C GLU A 154 -6.35 13.85 -6.55
N LEU A 155 -6.10 12.59 -6.17
CA LEU A 155 -6.76 11.44 -6.79
C LEU A 155 -8.26 11.37 -6.52
N VAL A 156 -8.69 11.83 -5.33
CA VAL A 156 -10.11 12.00 -5.01
C VAL A 156 -10.72 13.07 -5.92
N THR A 157 -10.06 14.23 -6.07
CA THR A 157 -10.53 15.32 -6.92
C THR A 157 -10.66 14.90 -8.39
N LYS A 158 -9.72 14.07 -8.87
CA LYS A 158 -9.75 13.50 -10.23
C LYS A 158 -10.73 12.33 -10.40
N GLY A 159 -11.38 11.87 -9.32
CA GLY A 159 -12.34 10.77 -9.35
C GLY A 159 -11.72 9.39 -9.55
N PHE A 160 -10.42 9.22 -9.28
CA PHE A 160 -9.74 7.93 -9.33
C PHE A 160 -9.80 7.17 -7.99
N LEU A 161 -9.94 7.90 -6.88
CA LEU A 161 -9.91 7.35 -5.53
C LEU A 161 -11.15 7.76 -4.74
N THR A 162 -11.80 6.79 -4.09
CA THR A 162 -12.71 7.05 -2.98
C THR A 162 -11.93 6.83 -1.68
N LEU A 163 -11.85 7.84 -0.81
CA LEU A 163 -11.00 7.82 0.38
C LEU A 163 -11.82 7.93 1.67
N PHE A 164 -11.58 7.01 2.60
CA PHE A 164 -12.14 7.03 3.95
C PHE A 164 -11.02 7.06 4.97
N THR A 165 -10.97 8.12 5.80
CA THR A 165 -9.88 8.33 6.77
C THR A 165 -10.35 8.15 8.22
N ALA A 166 -9.59 7.40 9.00
CA ALA A 166 -9.79 7.22 10.44
C ALA A 166 -8.63 7.85 11.23
N PHE A 167 -8.90 8.90 11.98
CA PHE A 167 -7.90 9.56 12.85
C PHE A 167 -8.19 9.18 14.30
N SER A 168 -7.30 8.40 14.91
CA SER A 168 -7.57 7.82 16.24
C SER A 168 -7.34 8.77 17.42
N ARG A 169 -6.75 9.95 17.20
CA ARG A 169 -6.38 10.92 18.24
C ARG A 169 -6.74 12.38 17.92
N ASP A 170 -7.55 12.62 16.88
CA ASP A 170 -8.01 13.98 16.54
C ASP A 170 -9.27 14.38 17.33
N GLN A 171 -9.87 13.43 18.04
CA GLN A 171 -11.05 13.60 18.87
C GLN A 171 -10.98 12.70 20.10
N GLU A 172 -11.88 12.91 21.07
CA GLU A 172 -11.93 12.15 22.32
C GLU A 172 -12.18 10.65 22.07
N GLU A 173 -13.10 10.34 21.16
CA GLU A 173 -13.44 8.98 20.78
C GLU A 173 -12.47 8.38 19.76
N LYS A 174 -12.01 7.15 19.99
CA LYS A 174 -11.05 6.50 19.10
C LYS A 174 -11.73 6.01 17.82
N VAL A 175 -11.40 6.64 16.69
CA VAL A 175 -11.89 6.22 15.36
C VAL A 175 -10.81 5.41 14.63
N TYR A 176 -11.17 4.19 14.23
CA TYR A 176 -10.32 3.27 13.47
C TYR A 176 -10.96 2.89 12.14
N VAL A 177 -10.21 2.18 11.28
CA VAL A 177 -10.66 1.80 9.93
C VAL A 177 -11.91 0.90 9.97
N GLN A 178 -12.04 0.02 10.96
CA GLN A 178 -13.23 -0.81 11.13
C GLN A 178 -14.50 0.01 11.39
N HIS A 179 -14.39 1.13 12.11
CA HIS A 179 -15.53 2.04 12.32
C HIS A 179 -15.94 2.70 10.99
N ARG A 180 -14.95 3.13 10.19
CA ARG A 180 -15.22 3.69 8.85
C ARG A 180 -15.86 2.68 7.90
N ILE A 181 -15.47 1.41 7.98
CA ILE A 181 -16.11 0.31 7.21
C ILE A 181 -17.58 0.19 7.61
N GLN A 182 -17.88 0.18 8.91
CA GLN A 182 -19.25 0.09 9.42
C GLN A 182 -20.11 1.31 9.05
N GLU A 183 -19.57 2.52 9.15
CA GLU A 183 -20.24 3.76 8.73
C GLU A 183 -20.61 3.73 7.24
N ASN A 184 -19.76 3.12 6.42
CA ASN A 184 -19.93 3.03 4.97
C ASN A 184 -20.42 1.65 4.51
N ARG A 185 -21.09 0.91 5.41
CA ARG A 185 -21.51 -0.49 5.19
C ARG A 185 -22.30 -0.71 3.89
N ARG A 186 -23.18 0.23 3.51
CA ARG A 186 -23.97 0.15 2.27
C ARG A 186 -23.10 0.12 1.03
N LEU A 187 -22.12 1.02 0.95
CA LEU A 187 -21.16 1.07 -0.15
C LEU A 187 -20.31 -0.21 -0.18
N VAL A 188 -19.80 -0.64 0.97
CA VAL A 188 -18.98 -1.86 1.06
C VAL A 188 -19.79 -3.08 0.60
N TRP A 189 -21.05 -3.20 1.03
CA TRP A 189 -21.95 -4.27 0.60
C TRP A 189 -22.21 -4.26 -0.91
N GLU A 190 -22.54 -3.09 -1.47
CA GLU A 190 -22.76 -2.93 -2.91
C GLU A 190 -21.53 -3.33 -3.73
N LEU A 191 -20.35 -2.86 -3.32
CA LEU A 191 -19.08 -3.19 -3.97
C LEU A 191 -18.82 -4.70 -3.93
N LEU A 192 -19.02 -5.35 -2.78
CA LEU A 192 -18.77 -6.78 -2.62
C LEU A 192 -19.71 -7.65 -3.46
N THR A 193 -20.99 -7.30 -3.52
CA THR A 193 -22.04 -8.14 -4.10
C THR A 193 -22.33 -7.81 -5.56
N SER A 194 -22.62 -6.55 -5.85
CA SER A 194 -23.08 -6.12 -7.17
C SER A 194 -21.92 -5.92 -8.14
N ARG A 195 -20.76 -5.49 -7.63
CA ARG A 195 -19.58 -5.18 -8.45
C ARG A 195 -18.44 -6.17 -8.34
N SER A 196 -18.64 -7.26 -7.59
CA SER A 196 -17.63 -8.30 -7.38
C SER A 196 -16.26 -7.76 -6.91
N ALA A 197 -16.26 -6.76 -6.03
CA ALA A 197 -15.03 -6.12 -5.56
C ALA A 197 -14.03 -7.10 -4.94
N HIS A 198 -12.75 -6.75 -5.05
CA HIS A 198 -11.65 -7.39 -4.34
C HIS A 198 -11.27 -6.57 -3.11
N VAL A 199 -11.05 -7.23 -1.98
CA VAL A 199 -10.66 -6.64 -0.70
C VAL A 199 -9.21 -6.97 -0.39
N TYR A 200 -8.46 -5.97 0.03
CA TYR A 200 -7.07 -6.09 0.43
C TYR A 200 -6.85 -5.49 1.80
N LEU A 201 -6.11 -6.21 2.64
CA LEU A 201 -5.74 -5.78 3.97
C LEU A 201 -4.23 -5.75 4.12
N ALA A 202 -3.66 -4.64 4.56
CA ALA A 202 -2.24 -4.57 4.87
C ALA A 202 -1.94 -3.76 6.13
N GLY A 203 -0.95 -4.18 6.91
CA GLY A 203 -0.52 -3.47 8.12
C GLY A 203 -0.22 -4.37 9.31
N ASN A 204 -0.42 -3.84 10.51
CA ASN A 204 -0.08 -4.53 11.77
C ASN A 204 -0.95 -5.77 12.00
N ALA A 205 -0.33 -6.93 12.20
CA ALA A 205 -1.01 -8.23 12.35
C ALA A 205 -1.72 -8.45 13.70
N LYS A 206 -1.49 -7.62 14.72
CA LYS A 206 -1.89 -7.93 16.11
C LYS A 206 -3.41 -7.93 16.32
N GLN A 207 -4.06 -6.79 16.11
CA GLN A 207 -5.49 -6.61 16.42
C GLN A 207 -6.31 -6.15 15.22
N MET A 208 -5.65 -5.57 14.22
CA MET A 208 -6.30 -4.94 13.08
C MET A 208 -7.01 -5.95 12.17
N PRO A 209 -6.45 -7.13 11.83
CA PRO A 209 -7.11 -8.06 10.92
C PRO A 209 -8.42 -8.64 11.47
N ALA A 210 -8.43 -9.02 12.75
CA ALA A 210 -9.64 -9.52 13.40
C ALA A 210 -10.74 -8.45 13.43
N ALA A 211 -10.41 -7.22 13.84
CA ALA A 211 -11.38 -6.12 13.89
C ALA A 211 -11.95 -5.75 12.51
N VAL A 212 -11.14 -5.85 11.45
CA VAL A 212 -11.60 -5.63 10.07
C VAL A 212 -12.48 -6.77 9.59
N ALA A 213 -12.13 -8.02 9.88
CA ALA A 213 -12.97 -9.17 9.57
C ALA A 213 -14.34 -9.08 10.26
N GLU A 214 -14.38 -8.75 11.55
CA GLU A 214 -15.62 -8.53 12.31
C GLU A 214 -16.47 -7.40 11.72
N ALA A 215 -15.84 -6.30 11.30
CA ALA A 215 -16.56 -5.21 10.64
C ALA A 215 -17.15 -5.64 9.30
N LEU A 216 -16.40 -6.38 8.48
CA LEU A 216 -16.92 -6.93 7.22
C LEU A 216 -18.06 -7.92 7.45
N GLN A 217 -17.95 -8.82 8.44
CA GLN A 217 -19.05 -9.71 8.82
C GLN A 217 -20.29 -8.92 9.25
N SER A 218 -20.09 -7.83 9.99
CA SER A 218 -21.20 -6.94 10.40
C SER A 218 -21.88 -6.30 9.19
N VAL A 219 -21.11 -5.90 8.17
CA VAL A 219 -21.67 -5.38 6.90
C VAL A 219 -22.53 -6.45 6.21
N LEU A 220 -22.02 -7.68 6.10
CA LEU A 220 -22.74 -8.80 5.47
C LEU A 220 -24.05 -9.12 6.20
N GLN A 221 -24.04 -9.09 7.54
CA GLN A 221 -25.24 -9.35 8.34
C GLN A 221 -26.27 -8.22 8.23
N LEU A 222 -25.84 -6.97 8.39
CA LEU A 222 -26.75 -5.82 8.48
C LEU A 222 -27.33 -5.39 7.14
N GLU A 223 -26.54 -5.44 6.06
CA GLU A 223 -26.99 -5.01 4.73
C GLU A 223 -27.40 -6.20 3.85
N GLY A 224 -26.82 -7.38 4.08
CA GLY A 224 -27.15 -8.61 3.34
C GLY A 224 -28.19 -9.51 3.99
N GLY A 225 -28.56 -9.27 5.26
CA GLY A 225 -29.49 -10.13 6.00
C GLY A 225 -28.95 -11.54 6.28
N LEU A 226 -27.64 -11.74 6.13
CA LEU A 226 -26.98 -13.02 6.36
C LEU A 226 -26.93 -13.33 7.87
N SER A 227 -27.09 -14.59 8.25
CA SER A 227 -26.80 -15.03 9.62
C SER A 227 -25.28 -14.97 9.91
N PRO A 228 -24.85 -14.99 11.19
CA PRO A 228 -23.43 -14.98 11.53
C PRO A 228 -22.62 -16.09 10.83
N SER A 229 -23.17 -17.31 10.75
CA SER A 229 -22.50 -18.43 10.08
C SER A 229 -22.41 -18.25 8.56
N GLU A 230 -23.42 -17.63 7.94
CA GLU A 230 -23.39 -17.36 6.50
C GLU A 230 -22.41 -16.23 6.16
N ALA A 231 -22.33 -15.19 7.00
CA ALA A 231 -21.36 -14.12 6.84
C ALA A 231 -19.91 -14.64 6.95
N GLU A 232 -19.64 -15.53 7.90
CA GLU A 232 -18.33 -16.19 8.04
C GLU A 232 -17.98 -17.06 6.81
N LYS A 233 -18.94 -17.87 6.34
CA LYS A 233 -18.77 -18.66 5.11
C LYS A 233 -18.52 -17.79 3.89
N TYR A 234 -19.20 -16.65 3.79
CA TYR A 234 -19.01 -15.71 2.69
C TYR A 234 -17.60 -15.12 2.67
N LEU A 235 -17.08 -14.67 3.82
CA LEU A 235 -15.69 -14.18 3.90
C LEU A 235 -14.68 -15.29 3.59
N THR A 236 -14.87 -16.49 4.14
CA THR A 236 -14.04 -17.65 3.83
C THR A 236 -14.03 -17.94 2.31
N ALA A 237 -15.17 -17.83 1.64
CA ALA A 237 -15.26 -17.99 0.19
C ALA A 237 -14.51 -16.89 -0.56
N LEU A 238 -14.53 -15.63 -0.09
CA LEU A 238 -13.73 -14.56 -0.68
C LEU A 238 -12.23 -14.84 -0.55
N GLU A 239 -11.76 -15.37 0.58
CA GLU A 239 -10.35 -15.73 0.78
C GLU A 239 -9.92 -16.87 -0.15
N GLN A 240 -10.74 -17.93 -0.23
CA GLN A 240 -10.51 -19.08 -1.12
C GLN A 240 -10.47 -18.67 -2.59
N THR A 241 -11.32 -17.72 -3.00
CA THR A 241 -11.35 -17.18 -4.37
C THR A 241 -10.33 -16.06 -4.60
N GLN A 242 -9.45 -15.76 -3.63
CA GLN A 242 -8.47 -14.68 -3.70
C GLN A 242 -9.09 -13.29 -3.92
N ARG A 243 -10.38 -13.14 -3.62
CA ARG A 243 -11.09 -11.85 -3.60
C ARG A 243 -10.94 -11.14 -2.27
N PHE A 244 -10.52 -11.82 -1.22
CA PHE A 244 -10.03 -11.20 0.01
C PHE A 244 -8.60 -11.68 0.28
N GLN A 245 -7.65 -10.75 0.37
CA GLN A 245 -6.23 -11.04 0.56
C GLN A 245 -5.65 -10.15 1.66
N SER A 246 -4.79 -10.73 2.51
CA SER A 246 -4.14 -10.01 3.61
C SER A 246 -2.62 -10.15 3.56
N GLU A 247 -1.91 -9.05 3.77
CA GLU A 247 -0.46 -9.01 3.97
C GLU A 247 -0.15 -8.22 5.24
N THR A 248 0.08 -8.93 6.35
CA THR A 248 0.26 -8.33 7.67
C THR A 248 1.60 -8.68 8.29
N TRP A 249 2.13 -7.79 9.14
CA TRP A 249 3.41 -7.96 9.82
C TRP A 249 3.35 -7.53 11.29
N SER A 250 4.27 -8.05 12.11
CA SER A 250 4.33 -7.85 13.57
C SER A 250 5.54 -7.04 14.00
#